data_AF-A0A5C8M9V4-F1
#
_entry.id   AF-A0A5C8M9V4-F1
#
_cell.length_a   1.000
_cell.length_b   1.000
_cell.length_c   1.000
_cell.angle_alpha   90.00
_cell.angle_beta   90.00
_cell.angle_gamma   90.00
#
_symmetry.space_group_name_H-M   'P 1'
#
loop_
_entity.id
_entity.type
_entity.pdbx_description
1 polymer ?
#
loop_
_entity_poly.entity_id
_entity_poly.type
_entity_poly.pdbx_seq_one_letter_code
_entity_poly.pdbx_strand_id
1 'polypeptide(L)'
;TRRAQSRRKQLEKMKIIEKPVGDEKSASFSFDIERQSGNDVSIAEDVAVGYDENKPLIRNIRFRITRGESIALVGPNGIGKSTLLKAIVNKLPLQSGHFRYGSNVQIGYYDQNQADLSS
;
A
#
# COMPACT_ATOMS: atom_id res chain seq x y z
N THR A 1 -32.08 -15.15 8.46
CA THR A 1 -31.36 -16.16 9.27
C THR A 1 -31.15 -15.66 10.68
N ARG A 2 -31.13 -16.53 11.70
CA ARG A 2 -30.95 -16.18 13.13
C ARG A 2 -29.76 -15.25 13.41
N ARG A 3 -28.71 -15.35 12.58
CA ARG A 3 -27.51 -14.50 12.58
C ARG A 3 -27.78 -13.03 12.24
N ALA A 4 -28.72 -12.76 11.32
CA ALA A 4 -29.09 -11.39 10.94
C ALA A 4 -29.88 -10.67 12.05
N GLN A 5 -30.76 -11.38 12.74
CA GLN A 5 -31.51 -10.83 13.89
C GLN A 5 -30.61 -10.55 15.09
N SER A 6 -29.62 -11.42 15.35
CA SER A 6 -28.64 -11.21 16.42
C SER A 6 -27.78 -9.96 16.18
N ARG A 7 -27.29 -9.73 14.94
CA ARG A 7 -26.54 -8.52 14.58
C ARG A 7 -27.37 -7.25 14.70
N ARG A 8 -28.65 -7.27 14.31
CA ARG A 8 -29.57 -6.14 14.51
C ARG A 8 -29.72 -5.77 15.99
N LYS A 9 -29.94 -6.76 16.86
CA LYS A 9 -30.08 -6.55 18.31
C LYS A 9 -28.79 -6.04 18.98
N GLN A 10 -27.63 -6.37 18.43
CA GLN A 10 -26.35 -5.81 18.88
C GLN A 10 -26.19 -4.35 18.44
N LEU A 11 -26.53 -4.03 17.19
CA LEU A 11 -26.51 -2.67 16.65
C LEU A 11 -27.48 -1.74 17.41
N GLU A 12 -28.66 -2.22 17.79
CA GLU A 12 -29.63 -1.47 18.60
C GLU A 12 -29.13 -1.12 20.00
N LYS A 13 -28.18 -1.90 20.54
CA LYS A 13 -27.56 -1.66 21.85
C LYS A 13 -26.27 -0.84 21.77
N MET A 14 -25.79 -0.53 20.56
CA MET A 14 -24.64 0.33 20.40
C MET A 14 -25.03 1.76 20.72
N LYS A 15 -24.26 2.39 21.61
CA LYS A 15 -24.39 3.82 21.88
C LYS A 15 -23.99 4.58 20.62
N ILE A 16 -24.92 5.35 20.06
CA ILE A 16 -24.60 6.27 18.97
C ILE A 16 -23.64 7.32 19.54
N ILE A 17 -22.43 7.34 19.01
CA ILE A 17 -21.44 8.38 19.32
C ILE A 17 -21.63 9.44 18.24
N GLU A 18 -21.91 10.68 18.65
CA GLU A 18 -21.92 11.81 17.72
C GLU A 18 -20.53 11.94 17.09
N LYS A 19 -20.48 12.30 15.79
CA LYS A 19 -19.21 12.56 15.13
C LYS A 19 -18.43 13.55 16.01
N PRO A 20 -17.18 13.23 16.43
CA PRO A 20 -16.41 14.14 17.25
C PRO A 20 -16.33 15.49 16.55
N VAL A 21 -16.79 16.54 17.21
CA VAL A 21 -16.67 17.92 16.75
C VAL A 21 -15.24 18.36 17.10
N GLY A 22 -14.29 17.86 16.31
CA GLY A 22 -12.90 18.28 16.39
C GLY A 22 -12.55 19.00 15.10
N ASP A 23 -11.79 20.09 15.22
CA ASP A 23 -10.92 20.58 14.15
C ASP A 23 -10.16 19.36 13.60
N GLU A 24 -10.68 18.73 12.56
CA GLU A 24 -9.93 17.82 11.72
C GLU A 24 -8.88 18.71 11.07
N LYS A 25 -7.78 18.99 11.78
CA LYS A 25 -6.60 19.67 11.25
C LYS A 25 -6.31 18.95 9.96
N SER A 26 -6.66 19.58 8.85
CA SER A 26 -6.52 18.99 7.54
C SER A 26 -5.03 18.74 7.41
N ALA A 27 -4.64 17.46 7.37
CA ALA A 27 -3.24 17.14 7.25
C ALA A 27 -2.80 17.59 5.86
N SER A 28 -2.17 18.77 5.80
CA SER A 28 -1.59 19.29 4.58
C SER A 28 -0.22 18.65 4.43
N PHE A 29 -0.11 17.77 3.44
CA PHE A 29 1.15 17.17 3.05
C PHE A 29 1.62 17.85 1.77
N SER A 30 2.71 18.61 1.86
CA SER A 30 3.48 19.05 0.71
C SER A 30 4.70 18.15 0.58
N PHE A 31 4.92 17.60 -0.61
CA PHE A 31 6.12 16.84 -0.94
C PHE A 31 6.92 17.66 -1.93
N ASP A 32 8.07 18.15 -1.49
CA ASP A 32 9.01 18.81 -2.40
C ASP A 32 9.79 17.74 -3.16
N ILE A 33 9.73 17.81 -4.49
CA ILE A 33 10.54 16.97 -5.36
C ILE A 33 11.83 17.71 -5.71
N GLU A 34 12.99 17.11 -5.49
CA GLU A 34 14.26 17.73 -5.87
C GLU A 34 14.39 17.83 -7.41
N ARG A 35 13.77 16.88 -8.12
CA ARG A 35 13.78 16.81 -9.59
C ARG A 35 12.61 16.00 -10.11
N GLN A 36 12.18 16.31 -11.33
CA GLN A 36 11.15 15.53 -12.02
C GLN A 36 11.72 14.19 -12.50
N SER A 37 11.00 13.10 -12.23
CA SER A 37 11.32 11.76 -12.76
C SER A 37 11.05 11.66 -14.27
N GLY A 38 11.49 10.58 -14.92
CA GLY A 38 11.10 10.24 -16.29
C GLY A 38 9.60 9.93 -16.43
N ASN A 39 9.14 9.58 -17.64
CA ASN A 39 7.75 9.17 -17.83
C ASN A 39 7.47 7.78 -17.23
N ASP A 40 8.36 6.82 -17.45
CA ASP A 40 8.31 5.53 -16.77
C ASP A 40 8.79 5.73 -15.32
N VAL A 41 8.00 5.27 -14.34
CA VAL A 41 8.34 5.35 -12.91
C VAL A 41 8.83 4.01 -12.39
N SER A 42 8.11 2.93 -12.70
CA SER A 42 8.53 1.58 -12.31
C SER A 42 7.96 0.53 -13.23
N ILE A 43 8.74 -0.52 -13.48
CA ILE A 43 8.36 -1.65 -14.33
C ILE A 43 8.66 -2.94 -13.58
N ALA A 44 7.67 -3.83 -13.52
CA ALA A 44 7.75 -5.17 -12.98
C ALA A 44 7.46 -6.19 -14.09
N GLU A 45 8.35 -7.18 -14.22
CA GLU A 45 8.27 -8.25 -15.22
C GLU A 45 8.44 -9.60 -14.50
N ASP A 46 7.36 -10.37 -14.46
CA ASP A 46 7.28 -11.72 -13.88
C ASP A 46 7.84 -11.83 -12.45
N VAL A 47 7.55 -10.81 -11.65
CA VAL A 47 8.06 -10.70 -10.28
C VAL A 47 7.39 -11.72 -9.37
N ALA A 48 8.21 -12.43 -8.58
CA ALA A 48 7.78 -13.25 -7.45
C ALA A 48 8.44 -12.79 -6.14
N VAL A 49 7.64 -12.76 -5.07
CA VAL A 49 8.06 -12.28 -3.75
C VAL A 49 7.48 -13.14 -2.63
N GLY A 50 8.27 -13.33 -1.59
CA GLY A 50 7.93 -14.17 -0.45
C GLY A 50 9.04 -14.13 0.59
N TYR A 51 8.74 -14.61 1.79
CA TYR A 51 9.72 -14.75 2.87
C TYR A 51 10.35 -16.16 2.90
N ASP A 52 9.64 -17.17 2.40
CA ASP A 52 10.14 -18.53 2.22
C ASP A 52 10.70 -18.68 0.80
N GLU A 53 11.99 -18.94 0.69
CA GLU A 53 12.74 -19.11 -0.57
C GLU A 53 12.07 -20.09 -1.54
N ASN A 54 11.47 -21.17 -1.03
CA ASN A 54 10.88 -22.22 -1.84
C ASN A 54 9.40 -21.96 -2.15
N LYS A 55 8.77 -21.03 -1.42
CA LYS A 55 7.34 -20.77 -1.52
C LYS A 55 7.03 -19.27 -1.58
N PRO A 56 7.20 -18.66 -2.77
CA PRO A 56 6.69 -17.33 -3.03
C PRO A 56 5.22 -17.14 -2.63
N LEU A 57 4.98 -16.04 -1.94
CA LEU A 57 3.65 -15.60 -1.50
C LEU A 57 2.86 -15.02 -2.68
N ILE A 58 3.55 -14.30 -3.56
CA ILE A 58 2.99 -13.66 -4.76
C ILE A 58 3.88 -14.02 -5.94
N ARG A 59 3.28 -14.29 -7.10
CA ARG A 59 3.97 -14.66 -8.35
C ARG A 59 3.36 -13.96 -9.55
N ASN A 60 4.11 -13.92 -10.65
CA ASN A 60 3.67 -13.45 -11.97
C ASN A 60 3.15 -12.01 -11.97
N ILE A 61 3.74 -11.16 -11.14
CA ILE A 61 3.38 -9.74 -11.09
C ILE A 61 4.02 -9.03 -12.29
N ARG A 62 3.16 -8.39 -13.08
CA ARG A 62 3.55 -7.57 -14.23
C ARG A 62 2.79 -6.26 -14.20
N PHE A 63 3.52 -5.15 -14.20
CA PHE A 63 2.94 -3.83 -14.31
C PHE A 63 3.97 -2.81 -14.82
N ARG A 64 3.47 -1.71 -15.35
CA ARG A 64 4.24 -0.51 -15.66
C ARG A 64 3.48 0.66 -15.06
N ILE A 65 4.18 1.50 -14.30
CA ILE A 65 3.63 2.72 -13.71
C ILE A 65 4.27 3.90 -14.42
N THR A 66 3.43 4.84 -14.86
CA THR A 66 3.88 6.09 -15.47
C THR A 66 3.65 7.28 -14.54
N ARG A 67 4.41 8.35 -14.78
CA ARG A 67 4.38 9.55 -13.94
C ARG A 67 3.00 10.21 -14.01
N GLY A 68 2.42 10.49 -12.83
CA GLY A 68 1.09 11.08 -12.69
C GLY A 68 -0.02 10.04 -12.49
N GLU A 69 0.29 8.74 -12.56
CA GLU A 69 -0.68 7.70 -12.22
C GLU A 69 -0.84 7.56 -10.69
N SER A 70 -2.09 7.44 -10.27
CA SER A 70 -2.47 7.08 -8.91
C SER A 70 -2.99 5.65 -8.91
N ILE A 71 -2.28 4.74 -8.24
CA ILE A 71 -2.56 3.30 -8.26
C ILE A 71 -2.93 2.83 -6.86
N ALA A 72 -4.04 2.10 -6.76
CA ALA A 72 -4.49 1.45 -5.55
C ALA A 72 -4.28 -0.07 -5.62
N LEU A 73 -3.55 -0.63 -4.65
CA LEU A 73 -3.42 -2.08 -4.49
C LEU A 73 -4.49 -2.59 -3.51
N VAL A 74 -5.50 -3.27 -4.05
CA VAL A 74 -6.65 -3.77 -3.28
C VAL A 74 -6.65 -5.30 -3.18
N GLY A 75 -7.15 -5.83 -2.07
CA GLY A 75 -7.28 -7.27 -1.85
C GLY A 75 -7.46 -7.63 -0.37
N PRO A 76 -7.78 -8.90 -0.05
CA PRO A 76 -7.97 -9.35 1.32
C PRO A 76 -6.74 -9.14 2.21
N ASN A 77 -6.94 -9.13 3.53
CA ASN A 77 -5.84 -9.11 4.48
C ASN A 77 -5.03 -10.42 4.38
N GLY A 78 -3.70 -10.31 4.52
CA GLY A 78 -2.80 -11.46 4.42
C GLY A 78 -2.43 -11.91 3.00
N ILE A 79 -3.02 -11.33 1.95
CA ILE A 79 -2.71 -11.71 0.54
C ILE A 79 -1.32 -11.27 0.06
N GLY A 80 -0.59 -10.50 0.89
CA GLY A 80 0.78 -10.07 0.60
C GLY A 80 0.93 -8.64 0.05
N LYS A 81 -0.09 -7.78 0.16
CA LYS A 81 0.00 -6.37 -0.30
C LYS A 81 1.22 -5.63 0.28
N SER A 82 1.40 -5.67 1.60
CA SER A 82 2.56 -5.05 2.26
C SER A 82 3.87 -5.72 1.86
N THR A 83 3.86 -7.02 1.56
CA THR A 83 5.02 -7.76 1.04
C THR A 83 5.42 -7.25 -0.35
N LEU A 84 4.44 -7.06 -1.24
CA LEU A 84 4.68 -6.48 -2.57
C LEU A 84 5.20 -5.05 -2.48
N LEU A 85 4.60 -4.21 -1.62
CA LEU A 85 5.07 -2.84 -1.41
C LEU A 85 6.52 -2.81 -0.89
N LYS A 86 6.87 -3.67 0.06
CA LYS A 86 8.25 -3.80 0.56
C LYS A 86 9.23 -4.20 -0.55
N ALA A 87 8.83 -5.12 -1.43
CA ALA A 87 9.64 -5.50 -2.57
C ALA A 87 9.83 -4.36 -3.57
N ILE A 88 8.75 -3.62 -3.88
CA ILE A 88 8.78 -2.45 -4.76
C ILE A 88 9.72 -1.35 -4.24
N VAL A 89 9.92 -1.23 -2.93
CA VAL A 89 10.85 -0.26 -2.33
C VAL A 89 12.19 -0.88 -1.94
N ASN A 90 12.53 -2.04 -2.50
CA ASN A 90 13.78 -2.79 -2.25
C ASN A 90 14.03 -3.16 -0.77
N LYS A 91 13.00 -3.16 0.08
CA LYS A 91 13.06 -3.65 1.47
C LYS A 91 12.89 -5.16 1.58
N LEU A 92 12.53 -5.83 0.49
CA LEU A 92 12.44 -7.29 0.39
C LEU A 92 13.00 -7.72 -0.97
N PRO A 93 13.96 -8.65 -1.02
CA PRO A 93 14.49 -9.12 -2.30
C PRO A 93 13.43 -9.87 -3.10
N LEU A 94 13.54 -9.78 -4.42
CA LEU A 94 12.74 -10.61 -5.32
C LEU A 94 13.26 -12.05 -5.29
N GLN A 95 12.35 -13.00 -5.41
CA GLN A 95 12.71 -14.41 -5.57
C GLN A 95 12.89 -14.77 -7.04
N SER A 96 12.18 -14.08 -7.94
CA SER A 96 12.37 -14.18 -9.39
C SER A 96 11.83 -12.94 -10.10
N GLY A 97 12.15 -12.82 -11.39
CA GLY A 97 11.69 -11.75 -12.26
C GLY A 97 12.57 -10.51 -12.19
N HIS A 98 12.11 -9.44 -12.82
CA HIS A 98 12.84 -8.18 -12.94
C HIS A 98 11.97 -7.02 -12.48
N PHE A 99 12.55 -6.14 -11.66
CA PHE A 99 11.96 -4.88 -11.27
C PHE A 99 12.96 -3.76 -11.47
N ARG A 100 12.52 -2.65 -12.07
CA ARG A 100 13.36 -1.48 -12.31
C ARG A 100 12.59 -0.19 -12.12
N TYR A 101 13.25 0.82 -11.57
CA TYR A 101 12.75 2.19 -11.60
C TYR A 101 13.12 2.86 -12.91
N GLY A 102 12.37 3.90 -13.26
CA GLY A 102 12.74 4.81 -14.33
C GLY A 102 13.80 5.82 -13.92
N SER A 103 14.14 6.71 -14.85
CA SER A 103 15.15 7.75 -14.63
C SER A 103 14.72 8.77 -13.58
N ASN A 104 15.66 9.18 -12.71
CA ASN A 104 15.47 10.23 -11.70
C ASN A 104 14.30 9.98 -10.73
N VAL A 105 13.91 8.73 -10.51
CA VAL A 105 12.85 8.37 -9.55
C VAL A 105 13.39 8.52 -8.13
N GLN A 106 12.67 9.28 -7.32
CA GLN A 106 12.83 9.33 -5.86
C GLN A 106 11.65 8.58 -5.22
N ILE A 107 11.95 7.77 -4.21
CA ILE A 107 10.98 6.86 -3.61
C ILE A 107 10.64 7.36 -2.20
N GLY A 108 9.40 7.78 -2.01
CA GLY A 108 8.81 7.93 -0.69
C GLY A 108 8.12 6.64 -0.28
N TYR A 109 8.33 6.17 0.95
CA TYR A 109 7.69 4.99 1.49
C TYR A 109 7.14 5.26 2.89
N TYR A 110 5.83 5.06 3.05
CA TYR A 110 5.15 5.21 4.32
C TYR A 110 4.57 3.85 4.75
N ASP A 111 5.08 3.30 5.85
CA ASP A 111 4.59 2.04 6.41
C ASP A 111 3.45 2.30 7.41
N GLN A 112 2.53 1.34 7.55
CA GLN A 112 1.40 1.42 8.46
C GLN A 112 1.83 1.61 9.94
N ASN A 113 3.03 1.16 10.30
CA ASN A 113 3.55 1.26 11.67
C ASN A 113 4.32 2.57 11.94
N GLN A 114 4.67 3.34 10.92
CA GLN A 114 5.35 4.62 11.08
C GLN A 114 4.31 5.75 11.12
N ALA A 115 3.54 5.79 12.21
CA ALA A 115 2.64 6.89 12.54
C ALA A 115 3.35 8.06 13.27
N ASP A 116 4.69 8.04 13.37
CA ASP A 116 5.45 9.16 13.92
C ASP A 116 6.00 10.03 12.79
N LEU A 117 5.11 10.88 12.27
CA LEU A 117 5.50 12.08 11.52
C LEU A 117 6.14 13.05 12.53
N SER A 118 7.46 13.10 12.59
CA SER A 118 8.14 14.27 13.16
C SER A 118 8.22 15.34 12.07
N SER A 119 7.71 16.53 12.41
CA SER A 119 7.80 17.76 11.61
C SER A 119 9.23 18.30 11.57
#